data_AF-A0A089PF33-F1
#
_entry.id   AF-A0A089PF33-F1
#
_cell.length_a   1.000
_cell.length_b   1.000
_cell.length_c   1.000
_cell.angle_alpha   90.00
_cell.angle_beta   90.00
_cell.angle_gamma   90.00
#
_symmetry.space_group_name_H-M   'P 1'
#
loop_
_entity.id
_entity.type
_entity.pdbx_description
1 polymer ?
#
loop_
_entity_poly.entity_id
_entity_poly.type
_entity_poly.pdbx_seq_one_letter_code
_entity_poly.pdbx_strand_id
1 'polypeptide(L)' 'MIDSIGNFIISADAWTGNIQNEMDAKYVEQSSLTNLFTEHKFWGWAGLLSIFVAIAAILYFQFQEWEQEDQQQK' A
#
# COMPACT_ATOMS: atom_id res chain seq x y z
N MET A 1 -23.88 -36.82 31.49
CA MET A 1 -24.66 -36.25 30.37
C MET A 1 -24.42 -34.73 30.23
N ILE A 2 -24.33 -34.00 31.35
CA ILE A 2 -23.96 -32.56 31.36
C ILE A 2 -22.54 -32.31 30.83
N ASP A 3 -21.58 -33.19 31.14
CA ASP A 3 -20.16 -33.03 30.73
C ASP A 3 -19.96 -33.06 29.20
N SER A 4 -20.70 -33.90 28.46
CA SER A 4 -20.60 -33.95 26.99
C SER A 4 -21.16 -32.70 26.32
N ILE A 5 -22.19 -32.08 26.90
CA ILE A 5 -22.82 -30.87 26.36
C ILE A 5 -21.89 -29.67 26.58
N GLY A 6 -21.28 -29.56 27.78
CA GLY A 6 -20.28 -28.53 28.07
C GLY A 6 -19.06 -28.61 27.15
N ASN A 7 -18.53 -29.82 26.92
CA ASN A 7 -17.38 -30.02 26.05
C ASN A 7 -17.68 -29.68 24.57
N PHE A 8 -18.90 -29.96 24.10
CA PHE A 8 -19.33 -29.61 22.75
C PHE A 8 -19.41 -28.09 22.55
N ILE A 9 -20.00 -27.35 23.51
CA ILE A 9 -20.13 -25.89 23.44
C ILE A 9 -18.75 -25.22 23.44
N ILE A 10 -17.84 -25.64 24.33
CA ILE A 10 -16.47 -25.10 24.40
C ILE A 10 -15.70 -25.35 23.10
N SER A 11 -15.87 -26.54 22.50
CA SER A 11 -15.22 -26.86 21.22
C SER A 11 -15.78 -26.06 20.04
N ALA A 12 -17.09 -25.76 20.06
CA ALA A 12 -17.73 -24.93 19.06
C ALA A 12 -17.29 -23.46 19.17
N ASP A 13 -17.16 -22.92 20.38
CA ASP A 13 -16.65 -21.57 20.63
C ASP A 13 -15.17 -21.45 20.23
N ALA A 14 -14.35 -22.46 20.55
CA ALA A 14 -12.95 -22.50 20.14
C ALA A 14 -12.76 -22.61 18.62
N TRP A 15 -13.59 -23.42 17.96
CA TRP A 15 -13.59 -23.56 16.50
C TRP A 15 -14.05 -22.27 15.82
N THR A 16 -15.13 -21.66 16.30
CA THR A 16 -15.68 -20.41 15.75
C THR A 16 -14.71 -19.24 15.96
N GLY A 17 -14.06 -19.16 17.12
CA GLY A 17 -13.03 -18.16 17.41
C GLY A 17 -11.77 -18.34 16.55
N ASN A 18 -11.35 -19.57 16.27
CA ASN A 18 -10.23 -19.82 15.35
C ASN A 18 -10.57 -19.43 13.90
N ILE A 19 -11.78 -19.75 13.46
CA ILE A 19 -12.28 -19.37 12.12
C ILE A 19 -12.39 -17.84 12.00
N GLN A 20 -12.87 -17.14 13.04
CA GLN A 20 -12.91 -15.68 13.08
C GLN A 20 -11.51 -15.06 13.07
N ASN A 21 -10.57 -15.62 13.85
CA ASN A 21 -9.18 -15.13 13.88
C ASN A 21 -8.45 -15.35 12.54
N GLU A 22 -8.69 -16.49 11.89
CA GLU A 22 -8.13 -16.78 10.56
C GLU A 22 -8.76 -15.92 9.46
N MET A 23 -10.07 -15.63 9.57
CA MET A 23 -10.74 -14.66 8.73
C MET A 23 -10.19 -13.24 8.97
N ASP A 24 -10.13 -12.76 10.21
CA ASP A 24 -9.59 -11.42 10.53
C ASP A 24 -8.14 -11.27 10.06
N ALA A 25 -7.29 -12.29 10.22
CA ALA A 25 -5.91 -12.27 9.75
C ALA A 25 -5.81 -12.23 8.20
N LYS A 26 -6.75 -12.85 7.50
CA LYS A 26 -6.81 -12.86 6.03
C LYS A 26 -7.49 -11.62 5.44
N TYR A 27 -8.35 -10.96 6.22
CA TYR A 27 -9.07 -9.73 5.86
C TYR A 27 -8.42 -8.45 6.40
N VAL A 28 -7.21 -8.53 7.00
CA VAL A 28 -6.36 -7.34 7.13
C VAL A 28 -6.02 -6.89 5.72
N GLU A 29 -6.88 -6.02 5.16
CA GLU A 29 -6.75 -5.39 3.87
C GLU A 29 -5.33 -4.85 3.75
N GLN A 30 -4.50 -5.58 2.99
CA GLN A 30 -3.19 -5.10 2.65
C GLN A 30 -3.42 -3.89 1.74
N SER A 31 -3.21 -2.69 2.28
CA SER A 31 -3.45 -1.42 1.59
C SER A 31 -2.95 -1.51 0.15
N SER A 32 -3.80 -1.19 -0.82
CA SER A 32 -3.49 -1.34 -2.26
C SER A 32 -2.17 -0.66 -2.64
N LEU A 33 -1.84 0.45 -1.96
CA LEU A 33 -0.59 1.18 -2.12
C LEU A 33 0.59 0.40 -1.54
N THR A 34 0.46 -0.11 -0.31
CA THR A 34 1.47 -0.98 0.31
C THR A 34 1.70 -2.23 -0.53
N ASN A 35 0.64 -2.85 -1.03
CA ASN A 35 0.72 -4.04 -1.87
C ASN A 35 1.47 -3.77 -3.18
N LEU A 36 1.26 -2.60 -3.77
CA LEU A 36 1.99 -2.16 -4.95
C LEU A 36 3.51 -2.05 -4.71
N PHE A 37 3.93 -1.68 -3.49
CA PHE A 37 5.34 -1.55 -3.11
C PHE A 37 5.96 -2.83 -2.53
N THR A 38 5.15 -3.77 -2.04
CA THR A 38 5.62 -5.07 -1.51
C THR A 38 5.54 -6.21 -2.53
N GLU A 39 4.38 -6.46 -3.15
CA GLU A 39 4.20 -7.54 -4.14
C GLU A 39 4.67 -7.12 -5.53
N HIS A 40 4.31 -5.92 -5.98
CA HIS A 40 4.66 -5.40 -7.30
C HIS A 40 5.77 -4.35 -7.24
N LYS A 41 6.76 -4.58 -6.37
CA LYS A 41 7.86 -3.63 -6.06
C LYS A 41 8.41 -2.92 -7.29
N PHE A 42 8.71 -3.64 -8.37
CA PHE A 42 9.23 -3.04 -9.60
C PHE A 42 8.29 -1.96 -10.20
N TRP A 43 6.98 -2.25 -10.28
CA TRP A 43 5.97 -1.31 -10.80
C TRP A 43 5.76 -0.12 -9.87
N GLY A 44 5.74 -0.34 -8.55
CA GLY A 44 5.64 0.75 -7.57
C GLY A 44 6.80 1.73 -7.69
N TRP A 45 8.03 1.23 -7.75
CA TRP A 45 9.23 2.07 -7.88
C TRP A 45 9.35 2.70 -9.28
N ALA A 46 8.97 2.00 -10.35
CA ALA A 46 8.94 2.57 -11.70
C ALA A 46 7.93 3.72 -11.83
N GLY A 47 6.75 3.58 -11.24
CA GLY A 47 5.75 4.65 -11.17
C GLY A 47 6.26 5.85 -10.39
N LEU A 48 6.88 5.62 -9.23
CA LEU A 48 7.48 6.68 -8.42
C LEU A 48 8.59 7.42 -9.18
N LEU A 49 9.46 6.69 -9.87
CA LEU A 49 10.53 7.25 -10.69
C LEU A 49 9.97 8.10 -11.84
N SER A 50 8.92 7.63 -12.51
CA SER A 50 8.27 8.38 -13.60
C SER A 50 7.73 9.73 -13.12
N ILE A 51 7.10 9.78 -11.94
CA ILE A 51 6.60 11.01 -11.34
C ILE A 51 7.76 11.95 -11.00
N PHE A 52 8.82 11.41 -10.39
CA PHE A 52 10.00 12.19 -10.05
C PHE A 52 10.66 12.83 -11.28
N VAL A 53 10.84 12.06 -12.36
CA VAL A 53 11.40 12.56 -13.62
C VAL A 53 10.51 13.63 -14.24
N ALA A 54 9.19 13.46 -14.20
CA ALA A 54 8.26 14.47 -14.71
C ALA A 54 8.38 15.81 -13.96
N ILE A 55 8.47 15.77 -12.62
CA ILE A 55 8.66 16.96 -11.79
C ILE A 55 10.02 17.62 -12.11
N ALA A 56 11.08 16.83 -12.19
CA ALA A 56 12.42 17.34 -12.53
C ALA A 56 12.46 18.00 -13.91
N ALA A 57 11.78 17.42 -14.91
CA ALA A 57 11.67 18.00 -16.24
C ALA A 57 10.92 19.35 -16.23
N ILE A 58 9.81 19.43 -15.52
CA ILE A 58 9.05 20.69 -15.37
C ILE A 58 9.93 21.78 -14.77
N LEU A 59 10.63 21.46 -13.67
CA LEU A 59 11.55 22.42 -13.02
C LEU A 59 12.68 22.82 -13.97
N TYR A 60 13.27 21.87 -14.70
CA TYR A 60 14.34 22.16 -15.65
C TYR A 60 13.89 23.13 -16.75
N PHE A 61 12.71 22.92 -17.34
CA PHE A 61 12.19 23.84 -18.35
C PHE A 61 11.85 25.22 -17.76
N GLN A 62 11.26 25.25 -16.57
CA GLN A 62 10.94 26.51 -15.89
C GLN A 62 12.21 27.31 -15.55
N PHE A 63 13.29 26.64 -15.14
CA PHE A 63 14.59 27.28 -14.93
C PHE A 63 15.23 27.76 -16.23
N GLN A 64 15.13 26.98 -17.31
CA GLN A 64 15.64 27.38 -18.63
C GLN A 64 14.93 28.63 -19.18
N GLU A 65 13.60 28.71 -19.05
CA GLU A 65 12.85 29.91 -19.43
C GLU A 65 13.32 31.13 -18.65
N TRP A 66 13.49 30.98 -17.34
CA TRP A 66 13.94 32.08 -16.48
C TRP A 66 15.36 32.56 -16.84
N GLU A 67 16.28 31.64 -17.16
CA GLU A 67 17.64 31.98 -17.55
C GLU A 67 17.70 32.71 -18.92
N GLN A 68 16.81 32.36 -19.86
CA GLN A 68 16.69 33.05 -21.14
C GLN A 68 16.15 34.48 -20.98
N GLU A 69 15.17 34.69 -20.09
CA GLU A 69 14.65 36.03 -19.78
C GLU A 69 15.73 36.94 -19.18
N ASP A 70 16.57 36.40 -18.29
CA ASP A 70 17.65 37.14 -17.63
C ASP A 70 18.77 37.55 -18.61
N GLN A 71 19.04 36.73 -19.64
CA GLN A 71 19.98 37.05 -20.72
C GLN A 71 19.41 38.07 -21.71
N GLN A 72 18.09 38.08 -21.95
CA GLN A 72 17.45 39.07 -22.84
C GLN A 72 17.28 40.44 -22.18
N GLN A 73 17.29 40.53 -20.85
CA GLN A 73 17.20 41.78 -20.09
C GLN A 73 18.57 42.42 -19.77
N LYS A 74 19.68 41.84 -20.25
CA LYS A 74 21.05 42.34 -20.10
C LYS A 74 21.56 43.03 -21.36
#